data_AF-A0A9P4LVD0-F1
#
_entry.id   AF-A0A9P4LVD0-F1
#
_cell.length_a   1.000
_cell.length_b   1.000
_cell.length_c   1.000
_cell.angle_alpha   90.00
_cell.angle_beta   90.00
_cell.angle_gamma   90.00
#
_symmetry.space_group_name_H-M   'P 1'
#
loop_
_entity.id
_entity.type
_entity.pdbx_description
1 polymer ?
#
loop_
_entity_poly.entity_id
_entity_poly.type
_entity_poly.pdbx_seq_one_letter_code
_entity_poly.pdbx_strand_id
1 'polypeptide(L)'
;MDDSTRLYKRLGEIPEDPQDPESLAELLVCAFGAFERYYVCWKTKSSEYRQDGYDLPQALKDWLYPNNGTSRDFATLQVVFGRGEEYFASDKNGKLEYKEPEVKKAAEDEEKTDRPS
;
A
#
# COMPACT_ATOMS: atom_id res chain seq x y z
N MET A 1 1.09 10.64 -24.63
CA MET A 1 1.56 9.67 -23.62
C MET A 1 0.81 10.00 -22.35
N ASP A 2 -0.40 9.47 -22.22
CA ASP A 2 -1.09 9.41 -20.93
C ASP A 2 -0.49 8.21 -20.19
N ASP A 3 0.74 8.38 -19.71
CA ASP A 3 1.41 7.40 -18.85
C ASP A 3 0.67 7.39 -17.51
N SER A 4 -0.50 6.74 -17.52
CA SER A 4 -1.33 6.59 -16.35
C SER A 4 -0.51 5.89 -15.28
N THR A 5 -0.37 6.61 -14.19
CA THR A 5 -0.01 6.12 -12.89
C THR A 5 -1.10 6.70 -12.04
N ARG A 6 -2.22 5.98 -11.91
CA ARG A 6 -3.46 6.43 -11.24
C ARG A 6 -3.21 7.20 -9.95
N LEU A 7 -2.18 6.80 -9.21
CA LEU A 7 -1.68 7.52 -8.04
C LEU A 7 -1.35 8.99 -8.34
N TYR A 8 -0.53 9.32 -9.33
CA TYR A 8 -0.19 10.72 -9.64
C TYR A 8 -1.39 11.52 -10.12
N LYS A 9 -2.29 10.88 -10.87
CA LYS A 9 -3.57 11.53 -11.21
C LYS A 9 -4.35 11.86 -9.94
N ARG A 10 -4.47 10.91 -9.01
CA ARG A 10 -5.19 11.12 -7.75
C ARG A 10 -4.54 12.18 -6.88
N LEU A 11 -3.21 12.20 -6.78
CA LEU A 11 -2.47 13.23 -6.05
C LEU A 11 -2.70 14.62 -6.66
N GLY A 12 -2.72 14.73 -8.00
CA GLY A 12 -3.03 15.98 -8.70
C GLY A 12 -4.48 16.45 -8.59
N GLU A 13 -5.39 15.60 -8.14
CA GLU A 13 -6.79 15.95 -7.84
C GLU A 13 -6.99 16.45 -6.40
N ILE A 14 -5.96 16.39 -5.54
CA ILE A 14 -6.05 16.91 -4.17
C ILE A 14 -5.96 18.45 -4.24
N PRO A 15 -6.90 19.20 -3.64
CA PRO A 15 -6.85 20.66 -3.68
C PRO A 15 -5.61 21.20 -2.96
N GLU A 16 -5.01 22.27 -3.48
CA GLU A 16 -3.81 22.90 -2.92
C GLU A 16 -4.00 24.40 -2.61
N ASP A 17 -5.23 24.91 -2.71
CA ASP A 17 -5.55 26.33 -2.46
C ASP A 17 -5.23 26.71 -1.00
N PRO A 18 -4.35 27.72 -0.78
CA PRO A 18 -4.05 28.29 0.54
C PRO A 18 -5.27 28.56 1.42
N GLN A 19 -6.38 29.01 0.85
CA GLN A 19 -7.58 29.47 1.55
C GLN A 19 -8.68 28.42 1.69
N ASP A 20 -8.57 27.29 0.99
CA ASP A 20 -9.56 26.22 1.04
C ASP A 20 -9.28 25.27 2.22
N PRO A 21 -10.22 25.11 3.17
CA PRO A 21 -10.07 24.19 4.30
C PRO A 21 -9.89 22.72 3.88
N GLU A 22 -10.38 22.33 2.71
CA GLU A 22 -10.26 20.94 2.19
C GLU A 22 -8.93 20.68 1.48
N SER A 23 -8.14 21.72 1.26
CA SER A 23 -6.84 21.57 0.63
C SER A 23 -5.84 20.81 1.49
N LEU A 24 -4.87 20.19 0.82
CA LEU A 24 -3.78 19.44 1.41
C LEU A 24 -3.02 20.31 2.43
N ALA A 25 -2.93 19.81 3.66
CA ALA A 25 -2.00 20.33 4.65
C ALA A 25 -0.76 19.43 4.75
N GLU A 26 -0.96 18.11 4.78
CA GLU A 26 0.12 17.14 4.98
C GLU A 26 -0.22 15.82 4.29
N LEU A 27 0.70 15.31 3.46
CA LEU A 27 0.62 13.97 2.90
C LEU A 27 1.27 12.98 3.89
N LEU A 28 0.48 12.08 4.47
CA LEU A 28 0.91 11.18 5.54
C LEU A 28 1.42 9.84 5.00
N VAL A 29 0.67 9.27 4.07
CA VAL A 29 1.00 7.99 3.44
C VAL A 29 0.83 8.13 1.93
N CYS A 30 1.84 7.65 1.20
CA CYS A 30 1.80 7.49 -0.25
C CYS A 30 2.49 6.18 -0.60
N ALA A 31 1.69 5.14 -0.85
CA ALA A 31 2.17 3.79 -1.12
C ALA A 31 1.78 3.39 -2.55
N PHE A 32 2.75 2.92 -3.33
CA PHE A 32 2.56 2.46 -4.70
C PHE A 32 3.09 1.03 -4.84
N GLY A 33 2.26 0.14 -5.41
CA GLY A 33 2.55 -1.27 -5.61
C GLY A 33 2.54 -1.67 -7.08
N ALA A 34 2.59 -2.97 -7.33
CA ALA A 34 2.46 -3.52 -8.67
C ALA A 34 1.09 -3.18 -9.29
N PHE A 35 1.01 -3.16 -10.63
CA PHE A 35 -0.25 -3.00 -11.39
C PHE A 35 -1.05 -1.72 -11.04
N GLU A 36 -0.36 -0.62 -10.78
CA GLU A 36 -0.95 0.66 -10.36
C GLU A 36 -1.67 0.65 -9.01
N ARG A 37 -1.52 -0.42 -8.20
CA ARG A 37 -2.03 -0.47 -6.82
C ARG A 37 -1.52 0.72 -6.03
N TYR A 38 -2.39 1.39 -5.30
CA TYR A 38 -1.95 2.45 -4.40
C TYR A 38 -2.84 2.61 -3.18
N TYR A 39 -2.25 3.23 -2.16
CA TYR A 39 -2.96 3.80 -1.02
C TYR A 39 -2.37 5.17 -0.69
N VAL A 40 -3.24 6.14 -0.47
CA VAL A 40 -2.86 7.49 -0.01
C VAL A 40 -3.67 7.88 1.20
N CYS A 41 -3.02 8.56 2.14
CA CYS A 41 -3.67 9.18 3.29
C CYS A 41 -3.06 10.57 3.48
N TRP A 42 -3.92 11.56 3.72
CA TRP A 42 -3.50 12.94 3.93
C TRP A 42 -4.39 13.64 4.95
N LYS A 43 -3.86 14.74 5.47
CA LYS A 43 -4.56 15.67 6.35
C LYS A 43 -4.91 16.94 5.58
N THR A 44 -6.13 17.42 5.74
CA THR A 44 -6.60 18.70 5.21
C THR A 44 -6.20 19.85 6.13
N LYS A 45 -6.35 21.09 5.65
CA LYS A 45 -6.14 22.29 6.48
C LYS A 45 -7.17 22.44 7.60
N SER A 46 -8.38 21.91 7.41
CA SER A 46 -9.38 21.75 8.48
C SER A 46 -9.00 20.69 9.53
N SER A 47 -7.83 20.05 9.41
CA SER A 47 -7.35 18.96 10.27
C SER A 47 -8.17 17.68 10.18
N GLU A 48 -8.95 17.52 9.12
CA GLU A 48 -9.61 16.25 8.79
C GLU A 48 -8.64 15.31 8.09
N TYR A 49 -8.81 14.00 8.30
CA TYR A 49 -8.06 12.98 7.57
C TYR A 49 -8.88 12.49 6.39
N ARG A 50 -8.20 12.31 5.26
CA ARG A 50 -8.76 11.73 4.04
C ARG A 50 -7.88 10.55 3.63
N GLN A 51 -8.47 9.57 2.98
CA GLN A 51 -7.76 8.42 2.45
C GLN A 51 -8.42 7.95 1.17
N ASP A 52 -7.61 7.37 0.28
CA ASP A 52 -8.07 6.78 -0.97
C ASP A 52 -7.16 5.61 -1.35
N GLY A 53 -7.69 4.66 -2.13
CA GLY A 53 -6.92 3.49 -2.53
C GLY A 53 -7.51 2.77 -3.72
N TYR A 54 -6.64 2.15 -4.50
CA TYR A 54 -6.97 1.42 -5.71
C TYR A 54 -6.33 0.04 -5.69
N ASP A 55 -7.11 -0.97 -6.09
CA ASP A 55 -6.71 -2.37 -6.18
C ASP A 55 -6.03 -2.93 -4.91
N LEU A 56 -6.58 -2.55 -3.74
CA LEU A 56 -6.09 -3.05 -2.45
C LEU A 56 -6.49 -4.51 -2.24
N PRO A 57 -5.57 -5.39 -1.81
CA PRO A 57 -5.93 -6.73 -1.35
C PRO A 57 -7.03 -6.66 -0.28
N GLN A 58 -8.04 -7.54 -0.36
CA GLN A 58 -9.24 -7.45 0.47
C GLN A 58 -8.92 -7.36 1.97
N ALA A 59 -7.98 -8.16 2.46
CA ALA A 59 -7.56 -8.12 3.87
C ALA A 59 -6.94 -6.78 4.27
N LEU A 60 -6.15 -6.15 3.39
CA LEU A 60 -5.60 -4.82 3.62
C LEU A 60 -6.70 -3.75 3.59
N LYS A 61 -7.64 -3.85 2.64
CA LYS A 61 -8.78 -2.93 2.54
C LYS A 61 -9.63 -2.98 3.81
N ASP A 62 -10.00 -4.17 4.29
CA ASP A 62 -10.80 -4.32 5.51
C ASP A 62 -10.07 -3.79 6.75
N TRP A 63 -8.74 -3.91 6.76
CA TRP A 63 -7.92 -3.38 7.85
C TRP A 63 -7.79 -1.86 7.81
N LEU A 64 -7.70 -1.24 6.64
CA LEU A 64 -7.62 0.23 6.44
C LEU A 64 -8.98 0.93 6.54
N TYR A 65 -10.08 0.22 6.25
CA TYR A 65 -11.45 0.73 6.29
C TYR A 65 -12.32 -0.13 7.23
N PRO A 66 -12.14 -0.02 8.56
CA PRO A 66 -12.91 -0.82 9.52
C PRO A 66 -14.41 -0.56 9.40
N ASN A 67 -15.20 -1.63 9.24
CA ASN A 67 -16.67 -1.56 9.09
C ASN A 67 -17.42 -1.28 10.42
N ASN A 68 -16.69 -1.18 11.53
CA ASN A 68 -17.26 -1.00 12.88
C ASN A 68 -17.41 0.49 13.28
N GLY A 69 -17.23 1.41 12.33
CA GLY A 69 -17.28 2.86 12.59
C GLY A 69 -16.03 3.42 13.27
N THR A 70 -15.00 2.61 13.51
CA THR A 70 -13.70 3.08 13.98
C THR A 70 -12.81 3.48 12.80
N SER A 71 -11.88 4.41 13.03
CA SER A 71 -10.82 4.74 12.08
C SER A 71 -9.48 4.21 12.57
N ARG A 72 -8.55 4.00 11.63
CA ARG A 72 -7.14 3.77 11.98
C ARG A 72 -6.52 5.02 12.59
N ASP A 73 -5.39 4.84 13.27
CA ASP A 73 -4.61 5.96 13.76
C ASP A 73 -3.74 6.52 12.63
N PHE A 74 -4.29 7.48 11.87
CA PHE A 74 -3.63 8.05 10.69
C PHE A 74 -2.30 8.74 11.01
N ALA A 75 -2.13 9.27 12.22
CA ALA A 75 -0.89 9.94 12.63
C ALA A 75 0.31 8.97 12.74
N THR A 76 0.06 7.69 13.00
CA THR A 76 1.10 6.64 13.08
C THR A 76 1.00 5.61 11.97
N LEU A 77 0.10 5.83 10.99
CA LEU A 77 -0.18 4.89 9.93
C LEU A 77 1.00 4.80 8.96
N GLN A 78 1.40 3.57 8.68
CA GLN A 78 2.37 3.21 7.65
C GLN A 78 1.74 2.15 6.75
N VAL A 79 1.91 2.31 5.45
CA VAL A 79 1.52 1.31 4.45
C VAL A 79 2.63 1.22 3.41
N VAL A 80 3.06 0.00 3.11
CA VAL A 80 4.12 -0.29 2.13
C VAL A 80 3.69 -1.48 1.30
N PHE A 81 3.85 -1.38 -0.03
CA PHE A 81 3.72 -2.51 -0.94
C PHE A 81 5.10 -3.08 -1.24
N GLY A 82 5.23 -4.41 -1.15
CA GLY A 82 6.43 -5.15 -1.51
C GLY A 82 6.40 -5.61 -2.97
N ARG A 83 7.05 -6.74 -3.27
CA ARG A 83 6.99 -7.32 -4.62
C ARG A 83 5.69 -8.10 -4.81
N GLY A 84 5.13 -8.10 -6.02
CA GLY A 84 3.91 -8.85 -6.32
C GLY A 84 2.76 -8.45 -5.41
N GLU A 85 2.24 -9.41 -4.66
CA GLU A 85 1.13 -9.21 -3.72
C GLU A 85 1.56 -8.86 -2.28
N GLU A 86 2.87 -8.75 -2.01
CA GLU A 86 3.37 -8.43 -0.67
C GLU A 86 2.92 -7.05 -0.19
N TYR A 87 2.55 -6.95 1.09
CA TYR A 87 2.25 -5.66 1.72
C TYR A 87 2.50 -5.70 3.23
N PHE A 88 2.70 -4.51 3.78
CA PHE A 88 2.79 -4.25 5.21
C PHE A 88 1.96 -3.02 5.54
N ALA A 89 1.15 -3.10 6.59
CA ALA A 89 0.44 -1.96 7.15
C ALA A 89 0.53 -1.98 8.68
N SER A 90 0.74 -0.83 9.29
CA SER A 90 0.79 -0.70 10.75
C SER A 90 0.36 0.68 11.22
N ASP A 91 -0.24 0.72 12.39
CA ASP A 91 -0.43 1.92 13.19
C ASP A 91 -0.13 1.61 14.66
N LYS A 92 -0.29 2.58 15.56
CA LYS A 92 -0.07 2.36 17.01
C LYS A 92 -0.95 1.26 17.62
N ASN A 93 -2.05 0.88 16.95
CA ASN A 93 -3.03 -0.08 17.46
C ASN A 93 -2.81 -1.50 16.91
N GLY A 94 -1.88 -1.69 15.98
CA GLY A 94 -1.52 -3.02 15.48
C GLY A 94 -0.91 -2.99 14.08
N LYS A 95 -0.67 -4.19 13.54
CA LYS A 95 -0.10 -4.38 12.20
C LYS A 95 -0.79 -5.51 11.44
N LEU A 96 -0.66 -5.48 10.11
CA LEU A 96 -1.06 -6.52 9.17
C LEU A 96 0.06 -6.65 8.13
N GLU A 97 0.49 -7.88 7.84
CA GLU A 97 1.50 -8.14 6.81
C GLU A 97 1.13 -9.38 6.00
N TYR A 98 1.44 -9.34 4.71
CA TYR A 98 1.39 -10.50 3.82
C TYR A 98 2.72 -10.59 3.08
N LYS A 99 3.32 -11.78 3.13
CA LYS A 99 4.54 -12.14 2.41
C LYS A 99 4.22 -13.31 1.50
N GLU A 100 4.66 -13.24 0.26
CA GLU A 100 4.50 -14.36 -0.65
C GLU A 100 5.35 -15.54 -0.16
N PRO A 101 4.83 -16.78 -0.16
CA PRO A 101 5.61 -17.93 0.22
C PRO A 101 6.76 -18.12 -0.77
N GLU A 102 8.00 -18.16 -0.28
CA GLU A 102 9.17 -18.44 -1.11
C GLU A 102 9.00 -19.81 -1.78
N VAL A 103 8.91 -19.83 -3.10
CA VAL A 103 9.01 -21.08 -3.86
C VAL A 103 10.45 -21.56 -3.70
N LYS A 104 10.68 -22.46 -2.74
CA LYS A 104 11.94 -23.20 -2.66
C LYS A 104 12.08 -23.94 -3.99
N LYS A 105 12.95 -23.45 -4.87
CA LYS A 105 13.45 -24.24 -5.99
C LYS A 105 13.95 -25.53 -5.39
N ALA A 106 13.28 -26.65 -5.69
CA ALA A 106 13.83 -27.96 -5.43
C ALA A 106 15.22 -27.97 -6.07
N ALA A 107 16.24 -28.25 -5.27
CA ALA A 107 17.57 -28.51 -5.79
C ALA A 107 17.45 -29.68 -6.75
N GLU A 108 17.62 -29.42 -8.05
CA GLU A 108 18.01 -30.45 -9.01
C GLU A 108 19.45 -30.85 -8.65
N ASP A 109 19.57 -31.75 -7.68
CA ASP A 109 20.81 -32.44 -7.31
C ASP A 109 20.58 -33.95 -7.53
N GLU A 110 20.33 -34.32 -8.79
CA GLU A 110 20.48 -35.66 -9.36
C GLU A 110 20.89 -35.39 -10.82
N GLU A 111 22.05 -35.80 -11.36
CA GLU A 111 22.52 -37.17 -11.41
C GLU A 111 24.03 -37.17 -11.66
N LYS A 112 24.78 -37.64 -10.68
CA LYS A 112 26.17 -38.07 -10.81
C LYS A 112 26.19 -39.28 -11.73
N THR A 113 26.37 -39.08 -13.04
CA THR A 113 26.60 -40.19 -13.99
C THR A 113 28.01 -40.74 -13.79
N ASP A 114 28.11 -41.61 -12.80
CA ASP A 114 29.16 -42.62 -12.68
C ASP A 114 29.00 -43.57 -13.89
N ARG A 115 30.00 -43.64 -14.77
CA ARG A 115 30.11 -44.74 -15.72
C ARG A 115 31.46 -45.42 -15.54
N PRO A 116 31.48 -46.71 -15.18
CA PRO A 116 32.71 -47.48 -15.00
C PRO A 116 33.21 -48.06 -16.33
N SER A 117 34.54 -48.24 -16.36
CA SER A 117 35.38 -49.11 -17.22
C SER A 117 35.54 -48.74 -18.70
#